data_AF-A0A9J6E6K6-F1
#
_entry.id   AF-A0A9J6E6K6-F1
#
_cell.length_a   1.000
_cell.length_b   1.000
_cell.length_c   1.000
_cell.angle_alpha   90.00
_cell.angle_beta   90.00
_cell.angle_gamma   90.00
#
_symmetry.space_group_name_H-M   'P 1'
#
loop_
_entity.id
_entity.type
_entity.pdbx_description
1 polymer ?
#
loop_
_entity_poly.entity_id
_entity_poly.type
_entity_poly.pdbx_seq_one_letter_code
_entity_poly.pdbx_strand_id
1 'polypeptide(L)'
;MCVGIAFVSALSLLALGLTAFVYFRRQRAALHQAAAFKHITPDQDIFGRVGVPGACGEMFPSEGAHMGNYRMMTSQVFCLFNASAHYRPPTWRFPLGKIPGMLCSHVLYWSVSVNNAVELESRAEDFDYTCKGLDSVADLKRRFIAMKVC
;
A
#
# COMPACT_ATOMS: atom_id res chain seq x y z
N MET A 1 63.13 -28.95 -15.58
CA MET A 1 61.70 -29.31 -15.69
C MET A 1 60.87 -29.03 -14.42
N CYS A 2 61.38 -28.31 -13.40
CA CYS A 2 60.63 -28.04 -12.15
C CYS A 2 59.94 -26.66 -12.06
N VAL A 3 60.26 -25.71 -12.95
CA VAL A 3 59.75 -24.32 -12.85
C VAL A 3 58.31 -24.18 -13.37
N GLY A 4 57.92 -24.98 -14.37
CA GLY A 4 56.58 -24.89 -14.97
C GLY A 4 55.44 -25.36 -14.06
N ILE A 5 55.68 -26.37 -13.23
CA ILE A 5 54.65 -26.94 -12.35
C ILE A 5 54.32 -25.98 -11.20
N ALA A 6 55.33 -25.29 -10.65
CA ALA A 6 55.14 -24.30 -9.61
C ALA A 6 54.34 -23.07 -10.09
N PHE A 7 54.48 -22.70 -11.37
CA PHE A 7 53.75 -21.58 -11.95
C PHE A 7 52.27 -21.91 -12.18
N VAL A 8 51.97 -23.11 -12.66
CA VAL A 8 50.59 -23.58 -12.90
C VAL A 8 49.83 -23.77 -11.59
N SER A 9 50.49 -24.29 -10.55
CA SER A 9 49.88 -24.40 -9.22
C SER A 9 49.64 -23.03 -8.58
N ALA A 10 50.57 -22.08 -8.73
CA ALA A 10 50.38 -20.71 -8.26
C ALA A 10 49.22 -19.99 -8.97
N LEU A 11 49.09 -20.15 -10.29
CA LEU A 11 47.97 -19.60 -11.07
C LEU A 11 46.62 -20.22 -10.68
N SER A 12 46.59 -21.53 -10.40
CA SER A 12 45.38 -22.23 -9.97
C SER A 12 44.91 -21.77 -8.58
N LEU A 13 45.85 -21.56 -7.65
CA LEU A 13 45.56 -21.03 -6.31
C LEU A 13 45.09 -19.58 -6.36
N LEU A 14 45.66 -18.76 -7.23
CA LEU A 14 45.18 -17.39 -7.47
C LEU A 14 43.76 -17.35 -8.06
N ALA A 15 43.47 -18.24 -9.02
CA ALA A 15 42.13 -18.34 -9.60
C ALA A 15 41.09 -18.74 -8.54
N LEU A 16 41.39 -19.73 -7.70
CA LEU A 16 40.53 -20.15 -6.58
C LEU A 16 40.38 -19.05 -5.52
N GLY A 17 41.44 -18.29 -5.26
CA GLY A 17 41.42 -17.14 -4.36
C GLY A 17 40.51 -16.01 -4.87
N LEU A 18 40.57 -15.72 -6.18
CA LEU A 18 39.73 -14.71 -6.81
C LEU A 18 38.26 -15.12 -6.88
N THR A 19 37.95 -16.38 -7.21
CA THR A 19 36.57 -16.87 -7.21
C THR A 19 35.99 -16.89 -5.80
N ALA A 20 36.75 -17.31 -4.80
CA ALA A 20 36.35 -17.23 -3.40
C ALA A 20 36.14 -15.78 -2.96
N PHE A 21 37.03 -14.86 -3.32
CA PHE A 21 36.90 -13.44 -2.99
C PHE A 21 35.64 -12.80 -3.63
N VAL A 22 35.37 -13.08 -4.91
CA VAL A 22 34.15 -12.62 -5.59
C VAL A 22 32.90 -13.23 -4.96
N TYR A 23 32.93 -14.52 -4.62
CA TYR A 23 31.85 -15.21 -3.93
C TYR A 23 31.56 -14.56 -2.56
N PHE A 24 32.59 -14.34 -1.73
CA PHE A 24 32.46 -13.68 -0.43
C PHE A 24 31.97 -12.23 -0.55
N ARG A 25 32.38 -11.48 -1.58
CA ARG A 25 31.86 -10.12 -1.81
C ARG A 25 30.40 -10.13 -2.21
N ARG A 26 29.96 -11.05 -3.06
CA ARG A 26 28.54 -11.24 -3.40
C ARG A 26 27.73 -11.66 -2.17
N GLN A 27 28.26 -12.56 -1.35
CA GLN A 27 27.61 -13.00 -0.12
C GLN A 27 27.48 -11.87 0.90
N ARG A 28 28.50 -11.01 1.05
CA ARG A 28 28.42 -9.78 1.86
C ARG A 28 27.40 -8.79 1.29
N ALA A 29 27.35 -8.57 -0.02
CA ALA A 29 26.35 -7.70 -0.64
C ALA A 29 24.92 -8.21 -0.40
N ALA A 30 24.70 -9.52 -0.53
CA ALA A 30 23.42 -10.16 -0.21
C ALA A 30 23.08 -10.07 1.30
N LEU A 31 24.06 -10.20 2.20
CA LEU A 31 23.87 -10.00 3.63
C LEU A 31 23.57 -8.53 3.99
N HIS A 32 24.19 -7.55 3.32
CA HIS A 32 23.85 -6.14 3.49
C HIS A 32 22.44 -5.81 2.97
N GLN A 33 22.01 -6.43 1.86
CA GLN A 33 20.62 -6.32 1.39
C GLN A 33 19.64 -7.01 2.34
N ALA A 34 19.97 -8.18 2.88
CA ALA A 34 19.17 -8.87 3.89
C ALA A 34 19.12 -8.10 5.22
N ALA A 35 20.21 -7.43 5.63
CA ALA A 35 20.26 -6.57 6.81
C ALA A 35 19.49 -5.25 6.61
N ALA A 36 19.52 -4.68 5.40
CA ALA A 36 18.69 -3.53 5.03
C ALA A 36 17.20 -3.90 4.99
N PHE A 37 16.85 -5.12 4.57
CA PHE A 37 15.48 -5.64 4.65
C PHE A 37 15.06 -5.97 6.10
N LYS A 38 16.00 -6.37 6.96
CA LYS A 38 15.73 -6.65 8.38
C LYS A 38 15.42 -5.39 9.21
N HIS A 39 15.74 -4.19 8.69
CA HIS A 39 15.32 -2.91 9.26
C HIS A 39 13.97 -2.40 8.73
N ILE A 40 13.37 -3.10 7.76
CA ILE A 40 11.95 -2.99 7.46
C ILE A 40 11.27 -4.14 8.20
N THR A 41 11.31 -4.09 9.52
CA THR A 41 10.23 -4.70 10.29
C THR A 41 8.95 -4.07 9.77
N PRO A 42 7.93 -4.83 9.35
CA PRO A 42 6.61 -4.26 9.25
C PRO A 42 6.33 -3.74 10.65
N ASP A 43 6.27 -2.43 10.77
CA ASP A 43 5.82 -1.76 11.97
C ASP A 43 4.34 -2.11 12.11
N GLN A 44 4.09 -3.31 12.64
CA GLN A 44 2.76 -3.77 13.02
C GLN A 44 2.28 -3.06 14.29
N ASP A 45 3.03 -2.07 14.79
CA ASP A 45 2.70 -1.29 15.97
C ASP A 45 2.40 0.21 15.70
N ILE A 46 2.61 0.77 14.49
CA ILE A 46 2.09 2.14 14.18
C ILE A 46 0.56 2.19 14.12
N PHE A 47 -0.10 1.08 13.80
CA PHE A 47 -1.57 0.97 13.86
C PHE A 47 -2.06 0.43 15.22
N GLY A 48 -1.16 0.26 16.18
CA GLY A 48 -1.47 -0.13 17.54
C GLY A 48 -2.20 1.00 18.28
N ARG A 49 -3.52 0.87 18.39
CA ARG A 49 -4.35 1.48 19.43
C ARG A 49 -4.14 2.99 19.63
N VAL A 50 -4.62 3.78 18.69
CA VAL A 50 -5.15 5.10 19.08
C VAL A 50 -6.61 5.12 18.68
N GLY A 51 -7.46 4.62 19.59
CA GLY A 51 -8.85 5.03 19.63
C GLY A 51 -8.88 6.52 19.93
N VAL A 52 -8.77 7.36 18.91
CA VAL A 52 -8.99 8.79 19.04
C VAL A 52 -10.50 8.97 19.15
N PRO A 53 -11.04 9.41 20.31
CA PRO A 53 -12.45 9.76 20.40
C PRO A 53 -12.65 10.99 19.48
N GLY A 54 -13.32 10.78 18.34
CA GLY A 54 -13.53 11.81 17.32
C GLY A 54 -12.94 11.53 15.92
N ALA A 55 -12.19 10.44 15.72
CA ALA A 55 -11.53 10.14 14.43
C ALA A 55 -12.47 10.13 13.22
N CYS A 56 -13.69 9.60 13.37
CA CYS A 56 -14.64 9.44 12.26
C CYS A 56 -15.31 10.76 11.84
N GLY A 57 -15.39 11.76 12.73
CA GLY A 57 -16.17 12.98 12.51
C GLY A 57 -15.66 13.85 11.36
N GLU A 58 -14.35 13.81 11.10
CA GLU A 58 -13.73 14.55 9.98
C GLU A 58 -13.79 13.79 8.64
N MET A 59 -14.11 12.49 8.66
CA MET A 59 -14.10 11.67 7.44
C MET A 59 -15.34 11.89 6.55
N PHE A 60 -16.42 12.37 7.17
CA PHE A 60 -17.72 12.58 6.52
C PHE A 60 -18.15 14.04 6.64
N PRO A 61 -17.48 14.98 5.95
CA PRO A 61 -17.96 16.35 5.92
C PRO A 61 -19.35 16.36 5.28
N SER A 62 -20.31 16.96 5.98
CA SER A 62 -21.70 17.16 5.53
C SER A 62 -21.77 18.02 4.27
N GLU A 63 -20.75 18.83 4.02
CA GLU A 63 -20.64 19.68 2.84
C GLU A 63 -19.77 19.00 1.77
N GLY A 64 -20.43 18.53 0.73
CA GLY A 64 -19.76 18.09 -0.49
C GLY A 64 -19.25 19.27 -1.30
N ALA A 65 -18.09 19.11 -1.95
CA ALA A 65 -17.69 20.03 -3.01
C ALA A 65 -18.73 20.00 -4.14
N HIS A 66 -19.64 20.99 -4.15
CA HIS A 66 -20.58 21.22 -5.23
C HIS A 66 -19.83 21.85 -6.41
N MET A 67 -19.39 21.03 -7.36
CA MET A 67 -19.00 21.52 -8.67
C MET A 67 -19.86 20.87 -9.75
N GLY A 68 -20.64 21.71 -10.45
CA GLY A 68 -21.05 21.63 -11.86
C GLY A 68 -21.67 20.34 -12.42
N ASN A 69 -22.85 20.48 -13.04
CA ASN A 69 -23.47 19.47 -13.90
C ASN A 69 -22.68 19.31 -15.21
N TYR A 70 -21.84 18.27 -15.30
CA TYR A 70 -21.22 17.86 -16.57
C TYR A 70 -21.75 16.49 -16.99
N ARG A 71 -22.26 16.41 -18.23
CA ARG A 71 -22.68 15.14 -18.84
C ARG A 71 -21.47 14.20 -18.93
N MET A 72 -21.62 13.02 -18.32
CA MET A 72 -20.64 11.94 -18.37
C MET A 72 -20.40 11.55 -19.84
N MET A 73 -19.20 11.86 -20.36
CA MET A 73 -18.74 11.34 -21.64
C MET A 73 -18.59 9.81 -21.54
N THR A 74 -18.63 9.11 -22.68
CA THR A 74 -18.58 7.63 -22.79
C THR A 74 -17.33 6.98 -22.16
N SER A 75 -16.36 7.77 -21.72
CA SER A 75 -15.13 7.32 -21.04
C SER A 75 -15.38 7.02 -19.56
N GLN A 76 -14.93 5.84 -19.12
CA GLN A 76 -14.97 5.45 -17.72
C GLN A 76 -13.69 5.87 -17.00
N VAL A 77 -13.84 6.63 -15.91
CA VAL A 77 -12.77 6.97 -14.95
C VAL A 77 -13.01 6.19 -13.65
N PHE A 78 -12.03 5.40 -13.24
CA PHE A 78 -12.04 4.60 -12.02
C PHE A 78 -11.18 5.27 -10.95
N CYS A 79 -11.79 5.62 -9.82
CA CYS A 79 -11.12 6.24 -8.68
C CYS A 79 -10.97 5.21 -7.56
N LEU A 80 -9.73 4.86 -7.23
CA LEU A 80 -9.45 3.94 -6.13
C LEU A 80 -9.43 4.72 -4.81
N PHE A 81 -10.34 4.39 -3.89
CA PHE A 81 -10.35 4.93 -2.54
C PHE A 81 -9.69 3.95 -1.58
N ASN A 82 -8.64 4.38 -0.88
CA ASN A 82 -7.94 3.57 0.11
C ASN A 82 -8.34 4.01 1.52
N ALA A 83 -8.97 3.13 2.29
CA ALA A 83 -9.39 3.42 3.65
C ALA A 83 -8.22 3.73 4.60
N SER A 84 -7.00 3.27 4.29
CA SER A 84 -5.82 3.61 5.08
C SER A 84 -5.51 5.12 5.09
N ALA A 85 -6.08 5.89 4.16
CA ALA A 85 -6.00 7.35 4.17
C ALA A 85 -6.63 7.98 5.43
N HIS A 86 -7.51 7.27 6.13
CA HIS A 86 -8.07 7.67 7.42
C HIS A 86 -6.98 7.86 8.48
N TYR A 87 -6.02 6.95 8.53
CA TYR A 87 -4.95 6.92 9.55
C TYR A 87 -3.80 7.88 9.27
N ARG A 88 -3.84 8.62 8.15
CA ARG A 88 -2.83 9.65 7.86
C ARG A 88 -2.94 10.81 8.85
N PRO A 89 -1.84 11.57 9.07
CA PRO A 89 -1.90 12.81 9.85
C PRO A 89 -2.96 13.77 9.28
N PRO A 90 -3.57 14.64 10.11
CA PRO A 90 -4.75 15.44 9.72
C PRO A 90 -4.60 16.21 8.40
N THR A 91 -3.42 16.77 8.12
CA THR A 91 -3.14 17.52 6.87
C THR A 91 -3.12 16.66 5.61
N TRP A 92 -2.87 15.35 5.75
CA TRP A 92 -2.76 14.37 4.66
C TRP A 92 -3.92 13.38 4.64
N ARG A 93 -4.84 13.47 5.61
CA ARG A 93 -6.03 12.65 5.70
C ARG A 93 -6.97 12.97 4.54
N PHE A 94 -7.42 11.92 3.85
CA PHE A 94 -8.33 12.06 2.72
C PHE A 94 -9.72 11.55 3.10
N PRO A 95 -10.63 12.44 3.57
CA PRO A 95 -12.00 12.07 3.91
C PRO A 95 -12.83 11.70 2.68
N LEU A 96 -13.82 10.83 2.86
CA LEU A 96 -14.70 10.36 1.77
C LEU A 96 -15.48 11.50 1.11
N GLY A 97 -15.84 12.53 1.88
CA GLY A 97 -16.53 13.71 1.33
C GLY A 97 -15.69 14.53 0.34
N LYS A 98 -14.35 14.33 0.30
CA LYS A 98 -13.46 14.96 -0.69
C LYS A 98 -13.36 14.20 -2.01
N ILE A 99 -14.04 13.05 -2.18
CA ILE A 99 -14.10 12.37 -3.48
C ILE A 99 -14.82 13.28 -4.49
N PRO A 100 -14.16 13.67 -5.60
CA PRO A 100 -14.75 14.54 -6.60
C PRO A 100 -15.66 13.71 -7.52
N GLY A 101 -16.94 13.59 -7.17
CA GLY A 101 -17.84 12.67 -7.87
C GLY A 101 -18.12 13.00 -9.33
N MET A 102 -17.85 14.22 -9.77
CA MET A 102 -17.91 14.59 -11.19
C MET A 102 -16.71 14.11 -12.02
N LEU A 103 -15.60 13.77 -11.37
CA LEU A 103 -14.39 13.27 -12.04
C LEU A 103 -14.34 11.74 -12.08
N CYS A 104 -15.13 11.06 -11.25
CA CYS A 104 -15.12 9.62 -11.10
C CYS A 104 -16.43 9.02 -11.64
N SER A 105 -16.34 8.13 -12.63
CA SER A 105 -17.49 7.32 -13.06
C SER A 105 -17.71 6.10 -12.16
N HIS A 106 -16.61 5.57 -11.61
CA HIS A 106 -16.59 4.43 -10.71
C HIS A 106 -15.68 4.77 -9.52
N VAL A 107 -16.14 4.47 -8.30
CA VAL A 107 -15.30 4.49 -7.10
C VAL A 107 -15.11 3.04 -6.66
N LEU A 108 -13.85 2.64 -6.53
CA LEU A 108 -13.44 1.30 -6.09
C LEU A 108 -12.92 1.40 -4.66
N TYR A 109 -13.51 0.65 -3.74
CA TYR A 109 -13.05 0.56 -2.36
C TYR A 109 -11.86 -0.40 -2.23
N TRP A 110 -10.72 0.11 -1.74
CA TRP A 110 -9.53 -0.66 -1.41
C TRP A 110 -9.36 -0.70 0.12
N SER A 111 -9.48 -1.85 0.79
CA SER A 111 -9.70 -3.19 0.23
C SER A 111 -10.26 -4.13 1.30
N VAL A 112 -10.87 -5.23 0.86
CA VAL A 112 -11.14 -6.40 1.70
C VAL A 112 -10.08 -7.48 1.44
N SER A 113 -9.80 -8.33 2.43
CA SER A 113 -9.00 -9.55 2.25
C SER A 113 -9.89 -10.80 2.34
N VAL A 114 -9.30 -11.94 2.00
CA VAL A 114 -9.89 -13.26 2.20
C VAL A 114 -9.08 -13.96 3.28
N ASN A 115 -9.75 -14.44 4.33
CA ASN A 115 -9.11 -15.13 5.44
C ASN A 115 -8.83 -16.61 5.11
N ASN A 116 -8.21 -17.34 6.05
CA ASN A 116 -7.91 -18.76 5.87
C ASN A 116 -9.17 -19.66 5.76
N ALA A 117 -10.32 -19.18 6.23
CA ALA A 117 -11.62 -19.85 6.08
C ALA A 117 -12.31 -19.53 4.74
N VAL A 118 -11.65 -18.79 3.84
CA VAL A 118 -12.19 -18.34 2.55
C VAL A 118 -13.39 -17.38 2.72
N GLU A 119 -13.39 -16.61 3.80
CA GLU A 119 -14.37 -15.57 4.08
C GLU A 119 -13.77 -14.19 3.84
N LEU A 120 -14.62 -13.23 3.45
CA LEU A 120 -14.22 -11.84 3.31
C LEU A 120 -14.00 -11.21 4.69
N GLU A 121 -12.88 -10.54 4.87
CA GLU A 121 -12.55 -9.79 6.07
C GLU A 121 -12.20 -8.34 5.71
N SER A 122 -12.52 -7.41 6.62
CA SER A 122 -12.09 -6.02 6.48
C SER A 122 -10.59 -5.89 6.78
N ARG A 123 -9.89 -5.04 6.01
CA ARG A 123 -8.50 -4.65 6.32
C ARG A 123 -8.38 -3.41 7.20
N ALA A 124 -9.49 -2.76 7.49
CA ALA A 124 -9.55 -1.52 8.25
C ALA A 124 -10.78 -1.55 9.15
N GLU A 125 -10.86 -2.54 10.04
CA GLU A 125 -12.07 -2.82 10.84
C GLU A 125 -12.59 -1.60 11.61
N ASP A 126 -11.68 -0.84 12.26
CA ASP A 126 -12.03 0.40 12.95
C ASP A 126 -12.68 1.41 12.00
N PHE A 127 -12.20 1.51 10.77
CA PHE A 127 -12.78 2.41 9.78
C PHE A 127 -14.10 1.86 9.22
N ASP A 128 -14.11 0.61 8.81
CA ASP A 128 -15.23 -0.01 8.10
C ASP A 128 -16.44 -0.20 8.99
N TYR A 129 -16.23 -0.71 10.20
CA TYR A 129 -17.29 -1.04 11.14
C TYR A 129 -17.51 0.08 12.16
N THR A 130 -16.46 0.59 12.81
CA THR A 130 -16.64 1.62 13.85
C THR A 130 -16.96 2.99 13.25
N CYS A 131 -16.25 3.39 12.19
CA CYS A 131 -16.53 4.64 11.48
C CYS A 131 -17.57 4.50 10.36
N LYS A 132 -18.17 3.31 10.15
CA LYS A 132 -19.13 3.07 9.06
C LYS A 132 -18.58 3.46 7.68
N GLY A 133 -17.31 3.17 7.44
CA GLY A 133 -16.60 3.51 6.20
C GLY A 133 -17.27 2.92 4.96
N LEU A 134 -17.64 1.64 5.02
CA LEU A 134 -18.29 0.93 3.91
C LEU A 134 -19.67 1.52 3.58
N ASP A 135 -20.50 1.76 4.59
CA ASP A 135 -21.82 2.38 4.42
C ASP A 135 -21.70 3.76 3.77
N SER A 136 -20.71 4.53 4.20
CA SER A 136 -20.51 5.89 3.73
C SER A 136 -19.97 5.96 2.30
N VAL A 137 -19.16 4.97 1.89
CA VAL A 137 -18.75 4.78 0.49
C VAL A 137 -19.96 4.44 -0.36
N ALA A 138 -20.82 3.53 0.10
CA ALA A 138 -22.06 3.18 -0.60
C ALA A 138 -23.00 4.39 -0.75
N ASP A 139 -23.04 5.26 0.26
CA ASP A 139 -23.86 6.49 0.27
C ASP A 139 -23.40 7.55 -0.74
N LEU A 140 -22.22 7.43 -1.35
CA LEU A 140 -21.81 8.29 -2.47
C LEU A 140 -22.81 8.24 -3.63
N LYS A 141 -23.50 7.11 -3.83
CA LYS A 141 -24.55 6.97 -4.85
C LYS A 141 -25.76 7.88 -4.59
N ARG A 142 -26.03 8.25 -3.34
CA ARG A 142 -27.09 9.22 -3.01
C ARG A 142 -26.76 10.62 -3.52
N ARG A 143 -25.47 10.96 -3.56
CA ARG A 143 -24.95 12.26 -4.02
C ARG A 143 -24.66 12.28 -5.53
N PHE A 144 -24.18 11.18 -6.07
CA PHE A 144 -23.76 11.05 -7.46
C PHE A 144 -24.49 9.88 -8.12
N ILE A 145 -25.73 10.11 -8.57
CA ILE A 145 -26.64 9.03 -8.99
C ILE A 145 -26.15 8.23 -10.20
N ALA A 146 -25.30 8.82 -11.05
CA ALA A 146 -24.70 8.17 -12.22
C ALA A 146 -23.40 7.39 -11.89
N MET A 147 -22.86 7.56 -10.68
CA MET A 147 -21.63 6.93 -10.23
C MET A 147 -21.88 5.48 -9.83
N LYS A 148 -20.95 4.59 -10.19
CA LYS A 148 -20.91 3.23 -9.64
C LYS A 148 -19.93 3.18 -8.46
N VAL A 149 -20.29 2.39 -7.46
CA VAL A 149 -19.47 2.14 -6.27
C VAL A 149 -19.33 0.64 -6.15
N CYS A 150 -18.10 0.19 -6.01
CA CYS A 150 -17.69 -1.21 -5.92
C CYS A 150 -16.74 -1.40 -4.74
#